data_AF-A0A804M1V2-F1
#
_entry.id   AF-A0A804M1V2-F1
#
_cell.length_a   1.000
_cell.length_b   1.000
_cell.length_c   1.000
_cell.angle_alpha   90.00
_cell.angle_beta   90.00
_cell.angle_gamma   90.00
#
_symmetry.space_group_name_H-M   'P 1'
#
loop_
_entity.id
_entity.type
_entity.pdbx_description
1 polymer ?
#
loop_
_entity_poly.entity_id
_entity_poly.type
_entity_poly.pdbx_seq_one_letter_code
_entity_poly.pdbx_strand_id
1 'polypeptide(L)'
;MCCWWLGVIFEWEGVIVEDDAELERQAWLTLAQEEGKSPPPAFVLRRVEGMKNEQAISKRITSALENHKYEIADWDLGAGIYIDFYVLKNSMQERNAMDDSGSLEEMSESCRSFFGRLIESLLVWGSKLPVESRACYSKMAEELCALLVDTPSETLNLPMGCLLTMLNAPVPDESRSSYLQDALSVFTEILCSDP
;
A
#
# COMPACT_ATOMS: atom_id res chain seq x y z
N MET A 1 21.94 -6.04 11.57
CA MET A 1 22.82 -5.43 10.54
C MET A 1 22.10 -5.42 9.20
N CYS A 2 20.99 -4.66 9.08
CA CYS A 2 20.24 -4.50 7.81
C CYS A 2 20.34 -3.06 7.25
N CYS A 3 21.36 -2.31 7.66
CA CYS A 3 21.60 -0.92 7.22
C CYS A 3 22.02 -0.77 5.75
N TRP A 4 21.88 -1.81 4.90
CA TRP A 4 22.29 -1.77 3.50
C TRP A 4 21.16 -1.93 2.48
N TRP A 5 19.91 -2.17 2.90
CA TRP A 5 18.80 -2.31 1.95
C TRP A 5 18.22 -0.98 1.47
N LEU A 6 18.24 0.07 2.29
CA LEU A 6 17.79 1.42 1.88
C LEU A 6 18.87 2.25 1.18
N GLY A 7 20.15 2.00 1.49
CA GLY A 7 21.27 2.70 0.83
C GLY A 7 21.37 2.38 -0.66
N VAL A 8 21.07 1.14 -1.05
CA VAL A 8 21.19 0.70 -2.45
C VAL A 8 20.02 1.18 -3.31
N ILE A 9 18.80 1.33 -2.76
CA ILE A 9 17.66 1.83 -3.53
C ILE A 9 17.75 3.35 -3.74
N PHE A 10 18.14 4.12 -2.71
CA PHE A 10 18.32 5.58 -2.88
C PHE A 10 19.54 5.95 -3.74
N GLU A 11 20.60 5.13 -3.77
CA GLU A 11 21.70 5.37 -4.73
C GLU A 11 21.36 4.99 -6.18
N TRP A 12 20.33 4.16 -6.42
CA TRP A 12 19.96 3.68 -7.76
C TRP A 12 18.64 4.22 -8.30
N GLU A 13 18.05 5.25 -7.66
CA GLU A 13 17.09 6.14 -8.33
C GLU A 13 17.69 6.81 -9.60
N GLY A 14 19.01 6.69 -9.80
CA GLY A 14 19.71 7.07 -11.03
C GLY A 14 19.92 5.98 -12.08
N VAL A 15 19.65 4.69 -11.82
CA VAL A 15 19.92 3.59 -12.78
C VAL A 15 18.87 2.48 -12.70
N ILE A 16 17.60 2.85 -12.82
CA ILE A 16 16.66 2.03 -13.59
C ILE A 16 16.12 2.98 -14.68
N VAL A 17 16.69 2.88 -15.88
CA VAL A 17 16.34 3.73 -17.03
C VAL A 17 15.13 3.18 -17.80
N GLU A 18 14.65 1.99 -17.47
CA GLU A 18 13.45 1.40 -18.09
C GLU A 18 12.52 0.86 -17.02
N ASP A 19 11.29 1.39 -17.01
CA ASP A 19 10.16 0.96 -16.18
C ASP A 19 9.63 -0.40 -16.68
N ASP A 20 10.49 -1.41 -16.65
CA ASP A 20 10.17 -2.79 -16.98
C ASP A 20 10.16 -3.63 -15.68
N ALA A 21 8.96 -3.96 -15.22
CA ALA A 21 8.73 -4.76 -14.03
C ALA A 21 9.42 -6.13 -14.05
N GLU A 22 9.71 -6.69 -15.23
CA GLU A 22 10.41 -7.95 -15.39
C GLU A 22 11.93 -7.78 -15.23
N LEU A 23 12.51 -6.69 -15.74
CA LEU A 23 13.92 -6.33 -15.49
C LEU A 23 14.15 -6.00 -14.02
N GLU A 24 13.24 -5.25 -13.41
CA GLU A 24 13.25 -4.97 -11.97
C GLU A 24 13.28 -6.29 -11.19
N ARG A 25 12.35 -7.21 -11.50
CA ARG A 25 12.26 -8.55 -10.88
C ARG A 25 13.54 -9.35 -11.06
N GLN A 26 14.12 -9.37 -12.26
CA GLN A 26 15.36 -10.09 -12.52
C GLN A 26 16.53 -9.50 -11.74
N ALA A 27 16.66 -8.17 -11.71
CA ALA A 27 17.68 -7.48 -10.92
C ALA A 27 17.56 -7.85 -9.42
N TRP A 28 16.35 -7.85 -8.87
CA TRP A 28 16.10 -8.24 -7.48
C TRP A 28 16.40 -9.71 -7.19
N LEU A 29 16.07 -10.62 -8.10
CA LEU A 29 16.36 -12.04 -7.92
C LEU A 29 17.86 -12.34 -8.01
N THR A 30 18.55 -11.72 -8.97
CA THR A 30 20.01 -11.84 -9.10
C THR A 30 20.69 -11.30 -7.85
N LEU A 31 20.29 -10.11 -7.36
CA LEU A 31 20.84 -9.52 -6.15
C LEU A 31 20.59 -10.40 -4.90
N ALA A 32 19.37 -10.93 -4.74
CA ALA A 32 19.04 -11.83 -3.64
C ALA A 32 19.88 -13.11 -3.68
N GLN A 33 20.13 -13.65 -4.88
CA GLN A 33 20.98 -14.81 -5.09
C GLN A 33 22.45 -14.50 -4.78
N GLU A 34 22.97 -13.34 -5.20
CA GLU A 34 24.33 -12.89 -4.92
C GLU A 34 24.57 -12.68 -3.41
N GLU A 35 23.58 -12.13 -2.71
CA GLU A 35 23.62 -11.89 -1.27
C GLU A 35 23.29 -13.13 -0.42
N GLY A 36 22.84 -14.23 -1.03
CA GLY A 36 22.42 -15.44 -0.32
C GLY A 36 21.18 -15.24 0.56
N LYS A 37 20.31 -14.28 0.22
CA LYS A 37 19.08 -13.94 0.96
C LYS A 37 17.85 -14.42 0.21
N SER A 38 16.74 -14.57 0.92
CA SER A 38 15.45 -14.84 0.28
C SER A 38 15.00 -13.63 -0.55
N PRO A 39 14.36 -13.84 -1.72
CA PRO A 39 13.82 -12.76 -2.53
C PRO A 39 12.85 -11.88 -1.72
N PRO A 40 12.77 -10.56 -2.02
CA PRO A 40 11.83 -9.68 -1.33
C PRO A 40 10.40 -10.24 -1.37
N PRO A 41 9.67 -10.25 -0.23
CA PRO A 41 8.31 -10.77 -0.15
C PRO A 41 7.38 -10.19 -1.22
N ALA A 42 7.58 -8.92 -1.60
CA ALA A 42 6.84 -8.24 -2.66
C ALA A 42 6.73 -9.06 -3.96
N PHE A 43 7.79 -9.76 -4.39
CA PHE A 43 7.75 -10.57 -5.62
C PHE A 43 6.90 -11.83 -5.49
N VAL A 44 6.92 -12.45 -4.32
CA VAL A 44 6.08 -13.63 -4.05
C VAL A 44 4.63 -13.20 -3.92
N LEU A 45 4.39 -12.02 -3.34
CA LEU A 45 3.08 -11.45 -3.10
C LEU A 45 2.46 -10.85 -4.37
N ARG A 46 3.23 -10.36 -5.36
CA ARG A 46 2.68 -10.01 -6.69
C ARG A 46 1.88 -11.16 -7.32
N ARG A 47 2.18 -12.43 -7.00
CA ARG A 47 1.38 -13.59 -7.47
C ARG A 47 -0.01 -13.71 -6.85
N VAL A 48 -0.32 -12.91 -5.83
CA VAL A 48 -1.68 -12.80 -5.28
C VAL A 48 -2.49 -11.70 -5.94
N GLU A 49 -1.87 -10.84 -6.75
CA GLU A 49 -2.58 -9.82 -7.52
C GLU A 49 -3.53 -10.49 -8.52
N GLY A 50 -4.79 -10.05 -8.52
CA GLY A 50 -5.86 -10.62 -9.35
C GLY A 50 -6.46 -11.93 -8.82
N MET A 51 -5.97 -12.47 -7.70
CA MET A 51 -6.69 -13.53 -6.99
C MET A 51 -7.93 -12.96 -6.31
N LYS A 52 -9.05 -13.68 -6.40
CA LYS A 52 -10.35 -13.23 -5.85
C LYS A 52 -10.76 -13.94 -4.57
N ASN A 53 -10.20 -15.13 -4.31
CA ASN A 53 -10.57 -15.92 -3.14
C ASN A 53 -9.69 -15.51 -1.95
N GLU A 54 -10.28 -14.89 -0.95
CA GLU A 54 -9.63 -14.46 0.30
C GLU A 54 -8.85 -15.60 0.98
N GLN A 55 -9.40 -16.82 1.04
CA GLN A 55 -8.70 -17.97 1.62
C GLN A 55 -7.48 -18.37 0.80
N ALA A 56 -7.56 -18.26 -0.53
CA ALA A 56 -6.45 -18.57 -1.41
C ALA A 56 -5.36 -17.50 -1.33
N ILE A 57 -5.74 -16.21 -1.24
CA ILE A 57 -4.83 -15.08 -1.00
C ILE A 57 -4.13 -15.29 0.34
N SER A 58 -4.89 -15.42 1.43
CA SER A 58 -4.38 -15.61 2.79
C SER A 58 -3.42 -16.80 2.87
N LYS A 59 -3.79 -17.96 2.31
CA LYS A 59 -2.93 -19.15 2.29
C LYS A 59 -1.62 -18.90 1.54
N ARG A 60 -1.66 -18.21 0.40
CA ARG A 60 -0.45 -17.88 -0.37
C ARG A 60 0.44 -16.89 0.34
N ILE A 61 -0.13 -15.82 0.91
CA ILE A 61 0.61 -14.82 1.68
C ILE A 61 1.28 -15.49 2.88
N THR A 62 0.53 -16.28 3.64
CA THR A 62 1.06 -17.01 4.80
C THR A 62 2.21 -17.91 4.41
N SER A 63 2.06 -18.72 3.36
CA SER A 63 3.12 -19.62 2.87
C SER A 63 4.33 -18.86 2.32
N ALA A 64 4.12 -17.71 1.68
CA ALA A 64 5.20 -16.85 1.19
C ALA A 64 6.00 -16.25 2.35
N LEU A 65 5.29 -15.70 3.33
CA LEU A 65 5.86 -15.04 4.49
C LEU A 65 6.46 -16.04 5.50
N GLU A 66 6.04 -17.31 5.49
CA GLU A 66 6.54 -18.34 6.44
C GLU A 66 8.06 -18.50 6.34
N ASN A 67 8.62 -18.36 5.13
CA ASN A 67 10.08 -18.34 4.90
C ASN A 67 10.78 -17.11 5.52
N HIS A 68 10.03 -16.06 5.83
CA HIS A 68 10.49 -14.80 6.43
C HIS A 68 10.01 -14.61 7.87
N LYS A 69 9.45 -15.65 8.51
CA LYS A 69 8.79 -15.54 9.82
C LYS A 69 9.65 -14.88 10.91
N TYR A 70 10.96 -15.08 10.87
CA TYR A 70 11.90 -14.52 11.85
C TYR A 70 12.25 -13.04 11.60
N GLU A 71 11.92 -12.50 10.43
CA GLU A 71 12.16 -11.10 10.04
C GLU A 71 10.96 -10.21 10.36
N ILE A 72 9.77 -10.79 10.46
CA ILE A 72 8.52 -10.06 10.74
C ILE A 72 8.37 -9.92 12.26
N ALA A 73 8.40 -8.68 12.74
CA ALA A 73 8.09 -8.37 14.13
C ALA A 73 6.63 -8.75 14.44
N ASP A 74 6.44 -9.59 15.46
CA ASP A 74 5.13 -10.11 15.86
C ASP A 74 4.37 -10.74 14.68
N TRP A 75 4.83 -11.93 14.26
CA TRP A 75 4.34 -12.66 13.09
C TRP A 75 2.82 -12.64 12.93
N ASP A 76 2.06 -12.86 13.99
CA ASP A 76 0.60 -12.94 13.92
C ASP A 76 -0.01 -11.57 13.54
N LEU A 77 0.49 -10.48 14.12
CA LEU A 77 0.07 -9.12 13.79
C LEU A 77 0.59 -8.70 12.41
N GLY A 78 1.88 -8.88 12.15
CA GLY A 78 2.53 -8.47 10.91
C GLY A 78 1.97 -9.21 9.69
N ALA A 79 1.83 -10.53 9.74
CA ALA A 79 1.22 -11.30 8.66
C ALA A 79 -0.25 -10.90 8.45
N GLY A 80 -0.98 -10.60 9.53
CA GLY A 80 -2.35 -10.06 9.46
C GLY A 80 -2.41 -8.78 8.62
N ILE A 81 -1.53 -7.80 8.90
CA ILE A 81 -1.46 -6.55 8.13
C ILE A 81 -1.23 -6.81 6.63
N TYR A 82 -0.30 -7.70 6.28
CA TYR A 82 -0.08 -8.06 4.86
C TYR A 82 -1.30 -8.72 4.23
N ILE A 83 -1.96 -9.66 4.93
CA ILE A 83 -3.15 -10.34 4.41
C ILE A 83 -4.26 -9.33 4.15
N ASP A 84 -4.56 -8.48 5.14
CA ASP A 84 -5.61 -7.47 5.04
C ASP A 84 -5.34 -6.48 3.90
N PHE A 85 -4.08 -6.04 3.76
CA PHE A 85 -3.67 -5.15 2.68
C PHE A 85 -3.96 -5.75 1.30
N TYR A 86 -3.51 -6.98 1.02
CA TYR A 86 -3.69 -7.58 -0.30
C TYR A 86 -5.13 -7.99 -0.57
N VAL A 87 -5.89 -8.39 0.45
CA VAL A 87 -7.34 -8.63 0.33
C VAL A 87 -8.05 -7.33 -0.05
N LEU A 88 -7.76 -6.24 0.66
CA LEU A 88 -8.35 -4.93 0.40
C LEU A 88 -7.96 -4.40 -0.98
N LYS A 89 -6.66 -4.44 -1.33
CA LYS A 89 -6.13 -3.99 -2.63
C LYS A 89 -6.82 -4.72 -3.79
N ASN A 90 -6.92 -6.05 -3.73
CA ASN A 90 -7.59 -6.85 -4.76
C ASN A 90 -9.08 -6.51 -4.85
N SER A 91 -9.76 -6.29 -3.71
CA SER A 91 -11.17 -5.91 -3.68
C SER A 91 -11.43 -4.57 -4.37
N MET A 92 -10.57 -3.57 -4.12
CA MET A 92 -10.66 -2.26 -4.77
C MET A 92 -10.40 -2.32 -6.27
N GLN A 93 -9.36 -3.07 -6.69
CA GLN A 93 -9.05 -3.25 -8.11
C GLN A 93 -10.17 -3.97 -8.86
N GLU A 94 -10.83 -4.95 -8.23
CA GLU A 94 -11.99 -5.62 -8.81
C GLU A 94 -13.19 -4.67 -8.97
N ARG A 95 -13.47 -3.84 -7.97
CA ARG A 95 -14.56 -2.85 -8.01
C ARG A 95 -14.34 -1.77 -9.07
N ASN A 96 -13.12 -1.26 -9.19
CA ASN A 96 -12.75 -0.29 -10.23
C ASN A 96 -12.91 -0.89 -11.65
N ALA A 97 -12.81 -2.22 -11.80
CA ALA A 97 -13.10 -2.88 -13.08
C ALA A 97 -14.61 -3.05 -13.37
N MET A 98 -15.49 -2.90 -12.38
CA MET A 98 -16.94 -3.09 -12.51
C MET A 98 -17.76 -1.80 -12.70
N ASP A 99 -17.13 -0.61 -12.74
CA ASP A 99 -17.77 0.70 -12.97
C ASP A 99 -19.00 0.97 -12.07
N ASP A 100 -18.90 0.59 -10.79
CA ASP A 100 -19.97 0.76 -9.80
C ASP A 100 -19.66 1.95 -8.86
N SER A 101 -20.35 3.07 -9.04
CA SER A 101 -20.17 4.29 -8.24
C SER A 101 -20.62 4.13 -6.77
N GLY A 102 -21.49 3.16 -6.47
CA GLY A 102 -21.86 2.81 -5.09
C GLY A 102 -20.70 2.21 -4.28
N SER A 103 -19.61 1.84 -4.96
CA SER A 103 -18.46 1.18 -4.33
C SER A 103 -17.52 2.10 -3.57
N LEU A 104 -17.51 3.41 -3.84
CA LEU A 104 -16.49 4.35 -3.34
C LEU A 104 -16.58 4.60 -1.84
N GLU A 105 -17.79 4.78 -1.29
CA GLU A 105 -17.97 5.00 0.15
C GLU A 105 -17.52 3.78 0.95
N GLU A 106 -17.90 2.58 0.52
CA GLU A 106 -17.48 1.31 1.12
C GLU A 106 -15.95 1.09 1.03
N MET A 107 -15.33 1.46 -0.09
CA MET A 107 -13.87 1.42 -0.24
C MET A 107 -13.20 2.40 0.72
N SER A 108 -13.76 3.60 0.87
CA SER A 108 -13.26 4.62 1.80
C SER A 108 -13.31 4.15 3.26
N GLU A 109 -14.38 3.43 3.64
CA GLU A 109 -14.55 2.90 4.99
C GLU A 109 -13.59 1.73 5.24
N SER A 110 -13.43 0.86 4.25
CA SER A 110 -12.48 -0.26 4.32
C SER A 110 -11.03 0.24 4.46
N CYS A 111 -10.65 1.27 3.70
CA CYS A 111 -9.36 1.93 3.82
C CYS A 111 -9.19 2.60 5.18
N ARG A 112 -10.21 3.30 5.68
CA ARG A 112 -10.19 3.95 7.01
C ARG A 112 -9.97 2.94 8.13
N SER A 113 -10.68 1.81 8.08
CA SER A 113 -10.52 0.71 9.03
C SER A 113 -9.10 0.12 8.96
N PHE A 114 -8.60 -0.14 7.76
CA PHE A 114 -7.24 -0.64 7.57
C PHE A 114 -6.17 0.35 8.07
N PHE A 115 -6.28 1.65 7.76
CA PHE A 115 -5.36 2.68 8.24
C PHE A 115 -5.40 2.81 9.76
N GLY A 116 -6.58 2.72 10.38
CA GLY A 116 -6.72 2.68 11.84
C GLY A 116 -5.92 1.52 12.44
N ARG A 117 -6.10 0.30 11.91
CA ARG A 117 -5.34 -0.89 12.35
C ARG A 117 -3.84 -0.76 12.10
N LEU A 118 -3.45 -0.15 10.98
CA LEU A 118 -2.06 0.11 10.64
C LEU A 118 -1.41 1.08 11.64
N ILE A 119 -2.10 2.17 11.98
CA ILE A 119 -1.66 3.14 12.99
C ILE A 119 -1.59 2.49 14.38
N GLU A 120 -2.60 1.71 14.76
CA GLU A 120 -2.58 0.96 16.02
C GLU A 120 -1.38 0.00 16.09
N SER A 121 -1.08 -0.70 14.99
CA SER A 121 0.09 -1.59 14.92
C SER A 121 1.41 -0.82 15.06
N LEU A 122 1.51 0.35 14.44
CA LEU A 122 2.65 1.26 14.57
C LEU A 122 2.82 1.77 16.01
N LEU A 123 1.73 2.01 16.74
CA LEU A 123 1.79 2.39 18.16
C LEU A 123 2.25 1.24 19.06
N VAL A 124 1.84 0.00 18.77
CA VAL A 124 2.25 -1.19 19.52
C VAL A 124 3.76 -1.44 19.38
N TRP A 125 4.29 -1.35 18.17
CA TRP A 125 5.72 -1.57 17.93
C TRP A 125 6.58 -0.35 18.23
N GLY A 126 6.08 0.86 17.96
CA GLY A 126 6.76 2.12 18.21
C GLY A 126 8.18 2.12 17.64
N SER A 127 9.16 2.42 18.49
CA SER A 127 10.59 2.44 18.12
C SER A 127 11.22 1.06 17.89
N LYS A 128 10.53 -0.03 18.24
CA LYS A 128 11.02 -1.41 18.00
C LYS A 128 10.86 -1.82 16.55
N LEU A 129 9.95 -1.17 15.81
CA LEU A 129 9.73 -1.46 14.41
C LEU A 129 10.91 -0.92 13.57
N PRO A 130 11.57 -1.74 12.75
CA PRO A 130 12.59 -1.28 11.83
C PRO A 130 12.06 -0.14 10.92
N VAL A 131 12.95 0.77 10.52
CA VAL A 131 12.60 1.90 9.62
C VAL A 131 12.00 1.37 8.31
N GLU A 132 12.52 0.24 7.86
CA GLU A 132 12.16 -0.45 6.62
C GLU A 132 10.70 -0.96 6.67
N SER A 133 10.30 -1.56 7.80
CA SER A 133 8.91 -2.00 8.00
C SER A 133 7.95 -0.80 8.08
N ARG A 134 8.38 0.32 8.66
CA ARG A 134 7.59 1.58 8.64
C ARG A 134 7.42 2.11 7.22
N ALA A 135 8.49 2.11 6.43
CA ALA A 135 8.42 2.51 5.03
C ALA A 135 7.49 1.60 4.22
N CYS A 136 7.51 0.29 4.49
CA CYS A 136 6.59 -0.66 3.86
C CYS A 136 5.12 -0.34 4.20
N TYR A 137 4.80 0.02 5.45
CA TYR A 137 3.44 0.40 5.84
C TYR A 137 3.01 1.72 5.25
N SER A 138 3.89 2.71 5.21
CA SER A 138 3.61 3.96 4.50
C SER A 138 3.35 3.69 3.02
N LYS A 139 4.10 2.78 2.38
CA LYS A 139 3.89 2.42 0.99
C LYS A 139 2.56 1.71 0.75
N MET A 140 2.17 0.78 1.64
CA MET A 140 0.84 0.16 1.59
C MET A 140 -0.28 1.21 1.66
N ALA A 141 -0.12 2.20 2.55
CA ALA A 141 -1.09 3.28 2.68
C ALA A 141 -1.16 4.14 1.40
N GLU A 142 -0.02 4.48 0.80
CA GLU A 142 0.04 5.21 -0.48
C GLU A 142 -0.63 4.45 -1.62
N GLU A 143 -0.38 3.14 -1.75
CA GLU A 143 -1.00 2.32 -2.81
C GLU A 143 -2.53 2.29 -2.69
N LEU A 144 -3.06 2.16 -1.47
CA LEU A 144 -4.50 2.22 -1.25
C LEU A 144 -5.07 3.62 -1.50
N CYS A 145 -4.33 4.68 -1.13
CA CYS A 145 -4.72 6.06 -1.42
C CYS A 145 -4.76 6.33 -2.93
N ALA A 146 -3.78 5.85 -3.70
CA ALA A 146 -3.78 5.97 -5.15
C ALA A 146 -5.00 5.28 -5.78
N LEU A 147 -5.36 4.09 -5.30
CA LEU A 147 -6.56 3.38 -5.75
C LEU A 147 -7.87 4.12 -5.44
N LEU A 148 -7.93 4.88 -4.33
CA LEU A 148 -9.09 5.72 -3.99
C LEU A 148 -9.20 6.96 -4.89
N VAL A 149 -8.07 7.53 -5.29
CA VAL A 149 -8.03 8.71 -6.18
C VAL A 149 -8.44 8.32 -7.61
N ASP A 150 -7.99 7.15 -8.06
CA ASP A 150 -8.28 6.64 -9.41
C ASP A 150 -9.73 6.17 -9.58
N THR A 151 -10.50 5.99 -8.49
CA THR A 151 -11.91 5.59 -8.60
C THR A 151 -12.74 6.73 -9.21
N PRO A 152 -13.43 6.50 -10.33
CA PRO A 152 -14.31 7.50 -10.92
C PRO A 152 -15.45 7.84 -9.95
N SER A 153 -15.64 9.13 -9.68
CA SER A 153 -16.80 9.65 -8.95
C SER A 153 -17.66 10.45 -9.92
N GLU A 154 -18.95 10.13 -9.98
CA GLU A 154 -19.93 10.90 -10.77
C GLU A 154 -20.13 12.32 -10.21
N THR A 155 -19.85 12.50 -8.92
CA THR A 155 -19.84 13.80 -8.28
C THR A 155 -18.44 14.41 -8.32
N LEU A 156 -18.34 15.71 -8.65
CA LEU A 156 -17.13 16.55 -8.38
C LEU A 156 -16.61 16.35 -6.94
N ASN A 157 -17.52 15.96 -6.05
CA ASN A 157 -17.19 15.33 -4.79
C ASN A 157 -16.72 13.88 -5.03
N LEU A 158 -15.42 13.66 -5.22
CA LEU A 158 -14.80 12.60 -4.42
C LEU A 158 -15.33 12.84 -2.99
N PRO A 159 -16.02 11.89 -2.32
CA PRO A 159 -16.60 12.20 -1.02
C PRO A 159 -15.51 12.82 -0.16
N MET A 160 -15.75 13.99 0.43
CA MET A 160 -14.80 14.61 1.36
C MET A 160 -14.28 13.57 2.37
N GLY A 161 -15.10 12.56 2.69
CA GLY A 161 -14.73 11.36 3.44
C GLY A 161 -13.54 10.55 2.90
N CYS A 162 -13.37 10.37 1.58
CA CYS A 162 -12.22 9.69 0.97
C CYS A 162 -10.93 10.50 1.18
N LEU A 163 -10.96 11.79 0.88
CA LEU A 163 -9.82 12.70 1.11
C LEU A 163 -9.45 12.75 2.60
N LEU A 164 -10.44 12.81 3.49
CA LEU A 164 -10.21 12.73 4.93
C LEU A 164 -9.59 11.39 5.34
N THR A 165 -10.02 10.28 4.74
CA THR A 165 -9.40 8.96 4.97
C THR A 165 -7.93 8.96 4.53
N MET A 166 -7.62 9.53 3.36
CA MET A 166 -6.24 9.63 2.84
C MET A 166 -5.36 10.56 3.70
N LEU A 167 -5.89 11.69 4.17
CA LEU A 167 -5.16 12.63 5.03
C LEU A 167 -4.80 12.04 6.40
N ASN A 168 -5.63 11.13 6.91
CA ASN A 168 -5.39 10.41 8.16
C ASN A 168 -4.53 9.14 7.98
N ALA A 169 -4.20 8.77 6.74
CA ALA A 169 -3.36 7.62 6.48
C ALA A 169 -1.91 7.86 6.95
N PRO A 170 -1.17 6.81 7.35
CA PRO A 170 0.24 6.92 7.77
C PRO A 170 1.19 7.07 6.57
N VAL A 171 0.93 8.05 5.71
CA VAL A 171 1.70 8.38 4.51
C VAL A 171 2.79 9.42 4.80
N PRO A 172 3.85 9.51 3.96
CA PRO A 172 4.85 10.57 4.05
C PRO A 172 4.26 11.97 3.89
N ASP A 173 5.00 12.98 4.36
CA ASP A 173 4.56 14.38 4.34
C ASP A 173 4.37 14.92 2.92
N GLU A 174 5.16 14.44 1.96
CA GLU A 174 5.07 14.78 0.54
C GLU A 174 3.71 14.32 -0.04
N SER A 175 3.38 13.04 0.15
CA SER A 175 2.10 12.45 -0.24
C SER A 175 0.93 13.14 0.45
N ARG A 176 1.04 13.43 1.75
CA ARG A 176 0.01 14.18 2.50
C ARG A 176 -0.20 15.60 1.96
N SER A 177 0.87 16.27 1.56
CA SER A 177 0.80 17.60 0.98
C SER A 177 0.06 17.60 -0.35
N SER A 178 0.28 16.57 -1.19
CA SER A 178 -0.51 16.36 -2.41
C SER A 178 -2.00 16.22 -2.08
N TYR A 179 -2.35 15.35 -1.13
CA TYR A 179 -3.75 15.11 -0.76
C TYR A 179 -4.44 16.36 -0.20
N LEU A 180 -3.70 17.22 0.51
CA LEU A 180 -4.21 18.52 0.96
C LEU A 180 -4.49 19.46 -0.21
N GLN A 181 -3.63 19.50 -1.23
CA GLN A 181 -3.88 20.29 -2.44
C GLN A 181 -5.12 19.81 -3.17
N ASP A 182 -5.29 18.49 -3.31
CA ASP A 182 -6.48 17.89 -3.94
C ASP A 182 -7.75 18.26 -3.16
N ALA A 183 -7.71 18.16 -1.83
CA ALA A 183 -8.84 18.54 -0.98
C ALA A 183 -9.18 20.03 -1.07
N LEU A 184 -8.17 20.91 -1.14
CA LEU A 184 -8.37 22.33 -1.33
C LEU A 184 -8.94 22.65 -2.72
N SER A 185 -8.52 21.92 -3.76
CA SER A 185 -9.06 22.05 -5.12
C SER A 185 -10.55 21.72 -5.13
N VAL A 186 -10.92 20.55 -4.61
CA VAL A 186 -12.33 20.11 -4.53
C VAL A 186 -13.15 21.10 -3.71
N PHE A 187 -12.65 21.55 -2.56
CA PHE A 187 -13.35 22.55 -1.75
C PHE A 187 -13.55 23.88 -2.50
N THR A 188 -12.54 24.32 -3.25
CA THR A 188 -12.62 25.53 -4.08
C THR A 188 -13.63 25.35 -5.21
N GLU A 189 -13.64 24.20 -5.88
CA GLU A 189 -14.63 23.87 -6.92
C GLU A 189 -16.05 23.85 -6.37
N ILE A 190 -16.27 23.31 -5.17
CA ILE A 190 -17.58 23.34 -4.49
C ILE A 190 -18.01 24.78 -4.21
N LEU A 191 -17.08 25.64 -3.75
CA LEU A 191 -17.37 27.06 -3.49
C LEU A 191 -17.60 27.86 -4.78
N CYS A 192 -16.93 27.51 -5.88
CA CYS A 192 -17.06 28.16 -7.17
C CYS A 192 -18.22 27.63 -8.01
N SER A 193 -18.69 26.42 -7.71
CA SER A 193 -19.92 25.89 -8.28
C SER A 193 -21.08 26.66 -7.66
N ASP A 194 -21.60 27.64 -8.41
CA ASP A 194 -22.82 28.36 -8.00
C ASP A 194 -23.97 27.34 -7.74
N PRO A 195 -24.83 27.57 -6.72
CA PRO A 195 -25.92 26.67 -6.36
C PRO A 195 -27.03 26.55 -7.41
#